data_AF-A0A916WEH4-F1
#
_entry.id   AF-A0A916WEH4-F1
#
_cell.length_a   1.000
_cell.length_b   1.000
_cell.length_c   1.000
_cell.angle_alpha   90.00
_cell.angle_beta   90.00
_cell.angle_gamma   90.00
#
_symmetry.space_group_name_H-M   'P 1'
#
loop_
_entity.id
_entity.type
_entity.pdbx_description
1 polymer ?
#
loop_
_entity_poly.entity_id
_entity_poly.type
_entity_poly.pdbx_seq_one_letter_code
_entity_poly.pdbx_strand_id
1 'polypeptide(L)'
;MFSTALIPFLDPANLIEGFGAFALLGVCFIVFAETGLLVGFLLPGDTLLVITGLLTFAGTVAVGGSGIEIDIWWVCLAIGFAAFLGGEVGYLIGHKLGPKVFERKETGLFSMENVRRTNSFFERFGGFAVIVARFVPIVRTFAPVAAGVGHMNYKKYSLYNLIGALIWGGGLTFAGFLLGYIPPVADFVTHYIDVILLGAVAVSVIPTAYHYIQSVRKSRKNRAAAAATDTSELVLDQALFDQDKSNDPKN
;
A
#
# COMPACT_ATOMS: atom_id res chain seq x y z
N MET A 1 -20.54 18.59 31.40
CA MET A 1 -20.78 17.18 31.76
C MET A 1 -21.92 16.64 30.92
N PHE A 2 -21.62 16.09 29.74
CA PHE A 2 -22.52 15.18 29.02
C PHE A 2 -21.63 14.08 28.46
N SER A 3 -21.69 12.91 29.09
CA SER A 3 -20.98 11.71 28.67
C SER A 3 -21.80 11.06 27.56
N THR A 4 -21.33 11.18 26.32
CA THR A 4 -21.84 10.44 25.15
C THR A 4 -21.02 9.18 24.94
N ALA A 5 -20.75 8.42 26.00
CA ALA A 5 -20.02 7.17 25.93
C ALA A 5 -21.00 6.00 25.87
N LEU A 6 -21.16 5.41 24.68
CA LEU A 6 -21.92 4.16 24.49
C LEU A 6 -21.08 2.91 24.86
N ILE A 7 -19.76 3.04 25.03
CA ILE A 7 -18.85 1.94 25.39
C ILE A 7 -17.66 2.48 26.21
N PRO A 8 -17.48 2.11 27.50
CA PRO A 8 -16.41 2.61 28.39
C PRO A 8 -14.98 2.30 27.93
N PHE A 9 -14.80 1.27 27.10
CA PHE A 9 -13.51 0.89 26.49
C PHE A 9 -13.12 1.79 25.31
N LEU A 10 -14.07 2.54 24.74
CA LEU A 10 -13.85 3.48 23.63
C LEU A 10 -13.83 4.94 24.12
N ASP A 11 -13.56 5.16 25.41
CA ASP A 11 -13.40 6.50 25.95
C ASP A 11 -12.05 7.07 25.46
N PRO A 12 -12.04 8.16 24.66
CA PRO A 12 -10.82 8.67 24.05
C PRO A 12 -9.73 8.99 25.07
N ALA A 13 -10.10 9.43 26.27
CA ALA A 13 -9.15 9.72 27.35
C ALA A 13 -8.40 8.48 27.86
N ASN A 14 -9.11 7.35 28.03
CA ASN A 14 -8.51 6.08 28.47
C ASN A 14 -7.75 5.37 27.33
N LEU A 15 -8.18 5.57 26.08
CA LEU A 15 -7.40 5.15 24.92
C LEU A 15 -6.08 5.94 24.86
N ILE A 16 -6.11 7.26 25.03
CA ILE A 16 -4.93 8.10 24.90
C ILE A 16 -3.91 7.86 26.02
N GLU A 17 -4.34 7.69 27.29
CA GLU A 17 -3.42 7.34 28.40
C GLU A 17 -2.82 5.92 28.27
N GLY A 18 -3.54 4.97 27.66
CA GLY A 18 -3.05 3.61 27.41
C GLY A 18 -2.28 3.43 26.09
N PHE A 19 -2.52 4.27 25.08
CA PHE A 19 -2.04 4.08 23.71
C PHE A 19 -0.81 4.93 23.34
N GLY A 20 -0.15 5.68 24.22
CA GLY A 20 1.05 6.45 23.82
C GLY A 20 2.11 5.60 23.08
N ALA A 21 2.57 4.52 23.72
CA ALA A 21 3.52 3.57 23.10
C ALA A 21 2.87 2.60 22.09
N PHE A 22 1.62 2.19 22.34
CA PHE A 22 0.91 1.24 21.46
C PHE A 22 0.41 1.89 20.15
N ALA A 23 0.13 3.19 20.14
CA ALA A 23 -0.20 3.95 18.94
C ALA A 23 1.01 4.06 18.03
N LEU A 24 2.21 4.32 18.57
CA LEU A 24 3.44 4.29 17.78
C LEU A 24 3.65 2.90 17.15
N LEU A 25 3.44 1.82 17.90
CA LEU A 25 3.50 0.46 17.36
C LEU A 25 2.45 0.22 16.26
N GLY A 26 1.22 0.73 16.44
CA GLY A 26 0.16 0.66 15.43
C GLY A 26 0.53 1.41 14.14
N VAL A 27 1.09 2.62 14.25
CA VAL A 27 1.59 3.41 13.11
C VAL A 27 2.73 2.67 12.42
N CYS A 28 3.72 2.17 13.18
CA CYS A 28 4.81 1.36 12.65
C CYS A 28 4.28 0.13 11.89
N PHE A 29 3.28 -0.57 12.43
CA PHE A 29 2.65 -1.71 11.76
C PHE A 29 1.96 -1.31 10.45
N ILE A 30 1.22 -0.20 10.44
CA ILE A 30 0.56 0.31 9.23
C ILE A 30 1.60 0.67 8.17
N VAL A 31 2.66 1.41 8.55
CA VAL A 31 3.74 1.80 7.64
C VAL A 31 4.48 0.57 7.09
N PHE A 32 4.75 -0.41 7.95
CA PHE A 32 5.34 -1.69 7.55
C PHE A 32 4.42 -2.43 6.55
N ALA A 33 3.12 -2.52 6.83
CA ALA A 33 2.14 -3.17 5.97
C ALA A 33 2.01 -2.47 4.62
N GLU A 34 1.95 -1.14 4.62
CA GLU A 34 1.84 -0.32 3.40
C GLU A 34 3.07 -0.49 2.50
N THR A 35 4.26 -0.49 3.11
CA THR A 35 5.54 -0.60 2.37
C THR A 35 5.85 -2.03 1.93
N GLY A 36 5.40 -3.05 2.67
CA GLY A 36 5.78 -4.45 2.44
C GLY A 36 4.75 -5.35 1.77
N LEU A 37 3.43 -5.11 1.94
CA LEU A 37 2.40 -6.08 1.53
C LEU A 37 1.79 -5.82 0.14
N LEU A 38 2.31 -4.87 -0.66
CA LEU A 38 1.69 -4.43 -1.92
C LEU A 38 0.24 -3.89 -1.78
N VAL A 39 -0.30 -3.85 -0.56
CA VAL A 39 -1.61 -3.26 -0.23
C VAL A 39 -1.47 -1.76 0.07
N GLY A 40 -0.32 -1.15 -0.25
CA GLY A 40 0.02 0.21 0.13
C GLY A 40 -0.89 1.31 -0.43
N PHE A 41 -1.69 1.01 -1.46
CA PHE A 41 -2.72 1.95 -1.93
C PHE A 41 -3.90 2.12 -0.96
N LEU A 42 -4.11 1.18 -0.04
CA LEU A 42 -5.28 1.13 0.85
C LEU A 42 -5.08 1.85 2.19
N LEU A 43 -3.84 2.18 2.57
CA LEU A 43 -3.53 2.71 3.90
C LEU A 43 -3.01 4.16 3.78
N PRO A 44 -3.57 5.12 4.53
CA PRO A 44 -3.15 6.52 4.48
C PRO A 44 -1.88 6.78 5.31
N GLY A 45 -0.78 6.11 4.98
CA GLY A 45 0.44 6.20 5.79
C GLY A 45 1.08 7.57 5.82
N ASP A 46 1.12 8.31 4.70
CA ASP A 46 1.71 9.67 4.68
C ASP A 46 1.02 10.61 5.68
N THR A 47 -0.33 10.58 5.69
CA THR A 47 -1.13 11.36 6.63
C THR A 47 -0.86 10.92 8.07
N LEU A 48 -0.75 9.60 8.31
CA LEU A 48 -0.40 9.07 9.62
C LEU A 48 0.98 9.54 10.08
N LEU A 49 2.00 9.58 9.21
CA LEU A 49 3.33 10.06 9.56
C LEU A 49 3.31 11.52 10.01
N VAL A 50 2.63 12.39 9.26
CA VAL A 50 2.52 13.81 9.57
C VAL A 50 1.77 14.02 10.89
N ILE A 51 0.65 13.31 11.08
CA ILE A 51 -0.13 13.38 12.33
C ILE A 51 0.68 12.85 13.51
N THR A 52 1.43 11.77 13.33
CA THR A 52 2.27 11.18 14.40
C THR A 52 3.34 12.17 14.86
N GLY A 53 3.97 12.88 13.91
CA GLY A 53 4.90 13.97 14.22
C GLY A 53 4.24 15.10 15.02
N LEU A 54 3.06 15.52 14.60
CA LEU A 54 2.30 16.57 15.29
C LEU A 54 1.88 16.14 16.72
N LEU A 55 1.42 14.91 16.89
CA LEU A 55 1.07 14.36 18.21
C LEU A 55 2.28 14.20 19.12
N THR A 56 3.45 13.94 18.55
CA THR A 56 4.72 13.93 19.30
C THR A 56 5.05 15.35 19.79
N PHE A 57 4.81 16.38 18.97
CA PHE A 57 4.91 17.78 19.42
C PHE A 57 3.91 18.10 20.54
N ALA A 58 2.66 17.68 20.41
CA ALA A 58 1.64 17.89 21.44
C ALA A 58 2.01 17.22 22.77
N GLY A 59 2.54 15.99 22.75
CA GLY A 59 3.00 15.28 23.95
C GLY A 59 4.27 15.86 24.59
N THR A 60 5.11 16.56 23.82
CA THR A 60 6.38 17.12 24.30
C THR A 60 6.30 18.61 24.68
N VAL A 61 5.35 19.36 24.12
CA VAL A 61 5.26 20.83 24.26
C VAL A 61 3.88 21.31 24.76
N ALA A 62 2.78 20.61 24.44
CA ALA A 62 1.44 21.03 24.84
C ALA A 62 1.07 20.46 26.22
N VAL A 63 0.81 21.37 27.16
CA VAL A 63 0.30 21.10 28.50
C VAL A 63 -1.01 20.30 28.39
N GLY A 64 -0.95 18.98 28.60
CA GLY A 64 -2.17 18.18 28.76
C GLY A 64 -2.10 16.73 28.29
N GLY A 65 -1.12 15.94 28.72
CA GLY A 65 -1.21 14.47 28.90
C GLY A 65 -1.74 13.58 27.77
N SER A 66 -1.90 14.10 26.54
CA SER A 66 -2.55 13.41 25.43
C SER A 66 -1.71 13.51 24.16
N GLY A 67 -0.59 12.78 24.15
CA GLY A 67 0.34 12.73 23.02
C GLY A 67 1.41 11.64 23.17
N ILE A 68 2.33 11.57 22.21
CA ILE A 68 3.47 10.64 22.26
C ILE A 68 4.58 11.29 23.09
N GLU A 69 4.77 10.83 24.32
CA GLU A 69 5.84 11.28 25.23
C GLU A 69 7.21 10.64 24.91
N ILE A 70 7.51 10.49 23.62
CA ILE A 70 8.77 9.91 23.15
C ILE A 70 9.47 10.99 22.34
N ASP A 71 10.78 11.14 22.50
CA ASP A 71 11.58 12.06 21.70
C ASP A 71 11.34 11.80 20.20
N ILE A 72 11.12 12.87 19.45
CA ILE A 72 10.90 12.83 18.00
C ILE A 72 11.98 12.04 17.27
N TRP A 73 13.23 12.06 17.76
CA TRP A 73 14.31 11.26 17.17
C TRP A 73 14.02 9.76 17.22
N TRP A 74 13.52 9.25 18.34
CA TRP A 74 13.15 7.84 18.50
C TRP A 74 11.91 7.48 17.69
N VAL A 75 10.93 8.38 17.60
CA VAL A 75 9.73 8.20 16.77
C VAL A 75 10.12 8.10 15.29
N CYS A 76 10.94 9.02 14.80
CA CYS A 76 11.45 9.02 13.43
C CYS A 76 12.27 7.75 13.12
N LEU A 77 13.12 7.31 14.06
CA LEU A 77 13.88 6.06 13.91
C LEU A 77 12.98 4.82 13.88
N ALA A 78 11.99 4.73 14.78
CA ALA A 78 11.06 3.60 14.83
C ALA A 78 10.23 3.48 13.54
N ILE A 79 9.69 4.61 13.06
CA ILE A 79 8.94 4.68 11.80
C ILE A 79 9.83 4.35 10.61
N GLY A 80 11.00 4.97 10.53
CA GLY A 80 11.95 4.72 9.44
C GLY A 80 12.42 3.27 9.41
N PHE A 81 12.61 2.64 10.58
CA PHE A 81 12.96 1.23 10.68
C PHE A 81 11.80 0.31 10.28
N ALA A 82 10.57 0.63 10.69
CA ALA A 82 9.38 -0.10 10.24
C ALA A 82 9.21 -0.05 8.71
N ALA A 83 9.40 1.14 8.11
CA ALA A 83 9.38 1.34 6.67
C ALA A 83 10.53 0.62 5.93
N PHE A 84 11.69 0.49 6.58
CA PHE A 84 12.81 -0.30 6.07
C PHE A 84 12.46 -1.78 6.05
N LEU A 85 11.99 -2.34 7.18
CA LEU A 85 11.58 -3.74 7.30
C LEU A 85 10.48 -4.11 6.32
N GLY A 86 9.49 -3.24 6.11
CA GLY A 86 8.46 -3.47 5.09
C GLY A 86 9.05 -3.54 3.69
N GLY A 87 9.97 -2.63 3.35
CA GLY A 87 10.71 -2.68 2.08
C GLY A 87 11.51 -3.97 1.90
N GLU A 88 12.21 -4.43 2.94
CA GLU A 88 12.93 -5.71 2.93
C GLU A 88 11.99 -6.89 2.65
N VAL A 89 10.83 -6.92 3.31
CA VAL A 89 9.80 -7.94 3.05
C VAL A 89 9.29 -7.86 1.62
N GLY A 90 9.01 -6.66 1.09
CA GLY A 90 8.63 -6.46 -0.30
C GLY A 90 9.67 -6.98 -1.29
N TYR A 91 10.96 -6.70 -1.05
CA TYR A 91 12.05 -7.24 -1.87
C TYR A 91 12.09 -8.77 -1.81
N LEU A 92 12.00 -9.36 -0.62
CA LEU A 92 12.03 -10.81 -0.45
C LEU A 92 10.82 -11.50 -1.10
N ILE A 93 9.65 -10.88 -1.04
CA ILE A 93 8.45 -11.30 -1.77
C ILE A 93 8.76 -11.31 -3.27
N GLY A 94 9.25 -10.20 -3.83
CA GLY A 94 9.60 -10.13 -5.25
C GLY A 94 10.67 -11.14 -5.67
N HIS A 95 11.69 -11.32 -4.84
CA HIS A 95 12.80 -12.23 -5.09
C HIS A 95 12.37 -13.71 -5.05
N LYS A 96 11.52 -14.10 -4.09
CA LYS A 96 11.03 -15.49 -3.96
C LYS A 96 9.86 -15.82 -4.89
N LEU A 97 8.95 -14.87 -5.15
CA LEU A 97 7.83 -15.08 -6.08
C LEU A 97 8.22 -14.90 -7.55
N GLY A 98 9.34 -14.23 -7.83
CA GLY A 98 9.88 -14.06 -9.18
C GLY A 98 9.95 -15.40 -9.95
N PRO A 99 10.67 -16.43 -9.51
CA PRO A 99 10.76 -17.66 -10.31
C PRO A 99 9.42 -18.40 -10.49
N LYS A 100 8.55 -18.44 -9.47
CA LYS A 100 7.32 -19.24 -9.46
C LYS A 100 6.14 -18.63 -10.23
N VAL A 101 6.09 -17.30 -10.37
CA VAL A 101 5.04 -16.61 -11.15
C VAL A 101 5.39 -16.59 -12.64
N PHE A 102 6.69 -16.55 -12.97
CA PHE A 102 7.20 -16.50 -14.34
C PHE A 102 7.12 -17.84 -15.07
N GLU A 103 7.16 -18.97 -14.36
CA GLU A 103 6.93 -20.29 -14.95
C GLU A 103 5.47 -20.52 -15.38
N ARG A 104 4.50 -19.70 -14.94
CA ARG A 104 3.08 -20.08 -15.03
C ARG A 104 2.18 -19.28 -15.97
N LYS A 105 2.42 -18.01 -16.32
CA LYS A 105 1.48 -17.25 -17.18
C LYS A 105 2.10 -16.08 -17.97
N GLU A 106 2.04 -16.16 -19.29
CA GLU A 106 2.32 -15.06 -20.25
C GLU A 106 1.28 -13.92 -20.28
N THR A 107 0.45 -13.72 -19.25
CA THR A 107 -0.64 -12.74 -19.32
C THR A 107 -0.35 -11.44 -18.56
N GLY A 108 0.15 -10.46 -19.31
CA GLY A 108 -0.24 -9.04 -19.19
C GLY A 108 0.54 -8.13 -18.24
N LEU A 109 0.84 -8.56 -17.01
CA LEU A 109 1.52 -7.70 -16.01
C LEU A 109 3.00 -8.08 -15.74
N PHE A 110 3.38 -9.32 -16.02
CA PHE A 110 4.70 -9.89 -15.69
C PHE A 110 5.31 -10.63 -16.89
N SER A 111 5.38 -9.94 -18.04
CA SER A 111 6.13 -10.44 -19.22
C SER A 111 7.64 -10.38 -18.97
N MET A 112 8.42 -11.27 -19.60
CA MET A 112 9.89 -11.18 -19.62
C MET A 112 10.40 -9.81 -20.08
N GLU A 113 9.63 -9.12 -20.94
CA GLU A 113 9.91 -7.74 -21.36
C GLU A 113 9.84 -6.76 -20.18
N ASN A 114 8.87 -6.93 -19.26
CA ASN A 114 8.75 -6.10 -18.06
C ASN A 114 9.92 -6.34 -17.10
N VAL A 115 10.41 -7.58 -16.96
CA VAL A 115 11.61 -7.86 -16.16
C VAL A 115 12.85 -7.23 -16.76
N ARG A 116 13.03 -7.35 -18.08
CA ARG A 116 14.16 -6.71 -18.77
C ARG A 116 14.09 -5.19 -18.67
N ARG A 117 12.88 -4.61 -18.71
CA ARG A 117 12.64 -3.17 -18.54
C ARG A 117 12.84 -2.72 -17.10
N THR A 118 12.43 -3.51 -16.11
CA THR A 118 12.69 -3.26 -14.70
C THR A 118 14.19 -3.38 -14.40
N ASN A 119 14.86 -4.40 -14.95
CA ASN A 119 16.30 -4.59 -14.79
C ASN A 119 17.08 -3.46 -15.46
N SER A 120 16.72 -3.04 -16.68
CA SER A 120 17.36 -1.89 -17.33
C SER A 120 17.07 -0.57 -16.62
N PHE A 121 15.91 -0.41 -15.99
CA PHE A 121 15.58 0.74 -15.17
C PHE A 121 16.45 0.79 -13.91
N PHE A 122 16.61 -0.32 -13.20
CA PHE A 122 17.47 -0.41 -12.01
C PHE A 122 18.97 -0.38 -12.36
N GLU A 123 19.38 -0.89 -13.52
CA GLU A 123 20.76 -0.76 -14.02
C GLU A 123 21.08 0.70 -14.39
N ARG A 124 20.12 1.43 -14.97
CA ARG A 124 20.30 2.83 -15.41
C ARG A 124 20.23 3.86 -14.28
N PHE A 125 19.35 3.65 -13.30
CA PHE A 125 19.16 4.59 -12.17
C PHE A 125 19.78 4.10 -10.85
N GLY A 126 20.26 2.85 -10.81
CA GLY A 126 20.97 2.29 -9.67
C GLY A 126 20.16 2.27 -8.37
N GLY A 127 20.87 2.31 -7.25
CA GLY A 127 20.26 2.37 -5.92
C GLY A 127 19.59 3.69 -5.58
N PHE A 128 19.97 4.80 -6.23
CA PHE A 128 19.31 6.09 -6.03
C PHE A 128 17.83 6.04 -6.43
N ALA A 129 17.48 5.22 -7.44
CA ALA A 129 16.09 4.98 -7.83
C ALA A 129 15.23 4.46 -6.67
N VAL A 130 15.80 3.64 -5.78
CA VAL A 130 15.10 3.07 -4.62
C VAL A 130 14.75 4.16 -3.60
N ILE A 131 15.64 5.14 -3.43
CA ILE A 131 15.40 6.30 -2.55
C ILE A 131 14.29 7.17 -3.16
N VAL A 132 14.43 7.57 -4.42
CA VAL A 132 13.48 8.46 -5.10
C VAL A 132 12.09 7.81 -5.19
N ALA A 133 12.02 6.50 -5.43
CA ALA A 133 10.78 5.75 -5.49
C ALA A 133 9.89 5.95 -4.26
N ARG A 134 10.49 6.14 -3.06
CA ARG A 134 9.74 6.32 -1.81
C ARG A 134 8.91 7.61 -1.76
N PHE A 135 9.34 8.64 -2.47
CA PHE A 135 8.63 9.92 -2.55
C PHE A 135 7.49 9.94 -3.58
N VAL A 136 7.40 8.90 -4.41
CA VAL A 136 6.32 8.78 -5.40
C VAL A 136 5.35 7.70 -4.93
N PRO A 137 4.13 8.05 -4.49
CA PRO A 137 3.21 7.13 -3.79
C PRO A 137 2.91 5.83 -4.53
N ILE A 138 2.76 5.89 -5.85
CA ILE A 138 2.51 4.69 -6.65
C ILE A 138 3.79 3.86 -6.74
N VAL A 139 4.93 4.49 -7.01
CA VAL A 139 6.20 3.78 -7.27
C VAL A 139 6.72 3.12 -6.00
N ARG A 140 6.56 3.72 -4.81
CA ARG A 140 7.09 3.17 -3.56
C ARG A 140 6.54 1.79 -3.20
N THR A 141 5.30 1.51 -3.58
CA THR A 141 4.65 0.21 -3.27
C THR A 141 5.16 -0.89 -4.19
N PHE A 142 5.47 -0.56 -5.44
CA PHE A 142 5.96 -1.52 -6.43
C PHE A 142 7.48 -1.66 -6.46
N ALA A 143 8.23 -0.62 -6.07
CA ALA A 143 9.68 -0.58 -6.20
C ALA A 143 10.41 -1.71 -5.44
N PRO A 144 10.08 -2.04 -4.17
CA PRO A 144 10.70 -3.16 -3.46
C PRO A 144 10.54 -4.49 -4.20
N VAL A 145 9.32 -4.80 -4.62
CA VAL A 145 8.99 -6.04 -5.33
C VAL A 145 9.66 -6.08 -6.70
N ALA A 146 9.62 -4.97 -7.45
CA ALA A 146 10.27 -4.85 -8.73
C ALA A 146 11.79 -5.05 -8.63
N ALA A 147 12.44 -4.50 -7.59
CA ALA A 147 13.87 -4.69 -7.34
C ALA A 147 14.20 -6.16 -6.98
N GLY A 148 13.31 -6.83 -6.23
CA GLY A 148 13.41 -8.25 -5.92
C GLY A 148 13.29 -9.14 -7.15
N VAL A 149 12.28 -8.90 -8.00
CA VAL A 149 12.07 -9.61 -9.28
C VAL A 149 13.24 -9.41 -10.23
N GLY A 150 13.79 -8.19 -10.29
CA GLY A 150 14.98 -7.87 -11.07
C GLY A 150 16.28 -8.45 -10.52
N HIS A 151 16.26 -9.20 -9.41
CA HIS A 151 17.44 -9.78 -8.76
C HIS A 151 18.54 -8.74 -8.47
N MET A 152 18.15 -7.51 -8.14
CA MET A 152 19.10 -6.46 -7.76
C MET A 152 19.93 -6.94 -6.56
N ASN A 153 21.23 -6.66 -6.52
CA ASN A 153 22.10 -7.09 -5.41
C ASN A 153 21.50 -6.66 -4.05
N TYR A 154 21.19 -7.64 -3.20
CA TYR A 154 20.51 -7.43 -1.92
C TYR A 154 21.21 -6.41 -1.02
N LYS A 155 22.55 -6.44 -0.93
CA LYS A 155 23.30 -5.51 -0.07
C LYS A 155 23.16 -4.07 -0.55
N LYS A 156 23.23 -3.86 -1.87
CA LYS A 156 23.00 -2.52 -2.45
C LYS A 156 21.56 -2.10 -2.17
N TYR A 157 20.58 -2.92 -2.56
CA TYR A 157 19.17 -2.63 -2.34
C TYR A 157 18.89 -2.24 -0.88
N SER A 158 19.32 -3.07 0.08
CA SER A 158 19.05 -2.85 1.50
C SER A 158 19.64 -1.56 2.03
N LEU A 159 20.86 -1.19 1.61
CA LEU A 159 21.48 0.08 2.01
C LEU A 159 20.68 1.29 1.50
N TYR A 160 20.34 1.31 0.21
CA TYR A 160 19.55 2.40 -0.37
C TYR A 160 18.11 2.43 0.15
N ASN A 161 17.54 1.25 0.42
CA ASN A 161 16.24 1.08 1.04
C ASN A 161 16.21 1.68 2.45
N LEU A 162 17.24 1.40 3.26
CA LEU A 162 17.38 1.95 4.62
C LEU A 162 17.50 3.46 4.59
N ILE A 163 18.41 4.00 3.77
CA ILE A 163 18.60 5.45 3.64
C ILE A 163 17.29 6.11 3.21
N GLY A 164 16.64 5.57 2.18
CA GLY A 164 15.37 6.11 1.70
C GLY A 164 14.25 5.99 2.74
N ALA A 165 14.19 4.90 3.50
CA ALA A 165 13.19 4.68 4.55
C ALA A 165 13.34 5.69 5.70
N LEU A 166 14.58 5.95 6.12
CA LEU A 166 14.88 6.92 7.17
C LEU A 166 14.58 8.35 6.71
N ILE A 167 14.98 8.72 5.49
CA ILE A 167 14.71 10.07 4.96
C ILE A 167 13.22 10.29 4.75
N TRP A 168 12.51 9.34 4.12
CA TRP A 168 11.08 9.49 3.87
C TRP A 168 10.27 9.39 5.17
N GLY A 169 10.44 8.30 5.92
CA GLY A 169 9.66 8.03 7.13
C GLY A 169 9.99 9.02 8.24
N GLY A 170 11.28 9.22 8.52
CA GLY A 170 11.72 10.21 9.49
C GLY A 170 11.46 11.64 9.03
N GLY A 171 11.66 11.96 7.75
CA GLY A 171 11.46 13.31 7.22
C GLY A 171 10.01 13.77 7.24
N LEU A 172 9.05 12.93 6.84
CA LEU A 172 7.62 13.26 6.92
C LEU A 172 7.14 13.40 8.36
N THR A 173 7.60 12.51 9.25
CA THR A 173 7.28 12.57 10.68
C THR A 173 7.86 13.85 11.30
N PHE A 174 9.11 14.17 11.01
CA PHE A 174 9.76 15.38 11.51
C PHE A 174 9.10 16.65 10.94
N ALA A 175 8.70 16.64 9.67
CA ALA A 175 7.94 17.74 9.08
C ALA A 175 6.59 17.93 9.82
N GLY A 176 5.90 16.85 10.16
CA GLY A 176 4.69 16.90 11.00
C GLY A 176 4.93 17.49 12.39
N PHE A 177 6.06 17.15 13.01
CA PHE A 177 6.48 17.77 14.28
C PHE A 177 6.72 19.28 14.14
N LEU A 178 7.38 19.71 13.05
CA LEU A 178 7.59 21.12 12.75
C LEU A 178 6.28 21.89 12.52
N LEU A 179 5.26 21.27 11.93
CA LEU A 179 3.93 21.88 11.80
C LEU A 179 3.28 22.18 13.15
N GLY A 180 3.69 21.47 14.21
CA GLY A 180 3.25 21.73 15.59
C GLY A 180 3.63 23.11 16.11
N TYR A 181 4.73 23.69 15.61
CA TYR A 181 5.14 25.05 15.96
C TYR A 181 4.26 26.14 15.34
N ILE A 182 3.27 25.78 14.51
CA ILE A 182 2.33 26.72 13.88
C ILE A 182 0.97 26.56 14.60
N PRO A 183 0.64 27.41 15.60
CA PRO A 183 -0.51 27.18 16.48
C PRO A 183 -1.85 26.99 15.75
N PRO A 184 -2.21 27.80 14.72
CA PRO A 184 -3.46 27.60 13.99
C PRO A 184 -3.59 26.23 13.29
N VAL A 185 -2.46 25.65 12.87
CA VAL A 185 -2.42 24.34 12.21
C VAL A 185 -2.48 23.23 13.24
N ALA A 186 -1.74 23.37 14.34
CA ALA A 186 -1.75 22.41 15.44
C ALA A 186 -3.14 22.27 16.07
N ASP A 187 -3.82 23.38 16.33
CA ASP A 187 -5.18 23.40 16.90
C ASP A 187 -6.19 22.76 15.96
N PHE A 188 -6.11 23.05 14.65
CA PHE A 188 -7.00 22.44 13.66
C PHE A 188 -6.80 20.91 13.59
N VAL A 189 -5.56 20.44 13.47
CA VAL A 189 -5.31 19.01 13.28
C VAL A 189 -5.60 18.22 14.55
N THR A 190 -5.30 18.74 15.74
CA THR A 190 -5.63 18.07 17.00
C THR A 190 -7.14 18.00 17.24
N HIS A 191 -7.89 19.04 16.91
CA HIS A 191 -9.35 19.06 17.06
C HIS A 191 -10.09 18.16 16.06
N TYR A 192 -9.56 18.03 14.84
CA TYR A 192 -10.18 17.26 13.76
C TYR A 192 -9.45 15.95 13.45
N ILE A 193 -8.58 15.45 14.33
CA ILE A 193 -7.73 14.29 14.06
C ILE A 193 -8.54 13.06 13.64
N ASP A 194 -9.63 12.78 14.35
CA ASP A 194 -10.51 11.63 14.05
C ASP A 194 -11.16 11.76 12.68
N VAL A 195 -11.59 12.97 12.33
CA VAL A 195 -12.25 13.28 11.04
C VAL A 195 -11.24 13.20 9.90
N ILE A 196 -10.02 13.71 10.10
CA ILE A 196 -8.93 13.67 9.12
C ILE A 196 -8.51 12.21 8.86
N LEU A 197 -8.31 11.41 9.91
CA LEU A 197 -7.96 10.00 9.79
C LEU A 197 -9.07 9.20 9.11
N LEU A 198 -10.32 9.36 9.56
CA LEU A 198 -11.47 8.71 8.96
C LEU A 198 -11.64 9.11 7.48
N GLY A 199 -11.46 10.39 7.18
CA GLY A 199 -11.49 10.92 5.82
C GLY A 199 -10.38 10.34 4.94
N ALA A 200 -9.15 10.26 5.44
CA ALA A 200 -8.03 9.68 4.71
C ALA A 200 -8.23 8.18 4.42
N VAL A 201 -8.74 7.43 5.39
CA VAL A 201 -9.15 6.03 5.18
C VAL A 201 -10.27 5.93 4.16
N ALA A 202 -11.31 6.78 4.26
CA ALA A 202 -12.42 6.77 3.31
C ALA A 202 -11.97 7.09 1.88
N VAL A 203 -11.12 8.10 1.71
CA VAL A 203 -10.56 8.50 0.40
C VAL A 203 -9.66 7.41 -0.19
N SER A 204 -8.98 6.62 0.63
CA SER A 204 -8.17 5.49 0.14
C SER A 204 -9.02 4.25 -0.15
N VAL A 205 -9.92 3.87 0.76
CA VAL A 205 -10.70 2.63 0.68
C VAL A 205 -11.81 2.72 -0.37
N ILE A 206 -12.54 3.84 -0.46
CA ILE A 206 -13.74 3.95 -1.32
C ILE A 206 -13.39 3.82 -2.82
N PRO A 207 -12.39 4.54 -3.38
CA PRO A 207 -12.03 4.39 -4.78
C PRO A 207 -11.45 3.01 -5.07
N THR A 208 -10.65 2.46 -4.16
CA THR A 208 -10.08 1.11 -4.27
C THR A 208 -11.19 0.05 -4.33
N ALA A 209 -12.13 0.10 -3.41
CA ALA A 209 -13.27 -0.81 -3.35
C ALA A 209 -14.17 -0.66 -4.58
N TYR A 210 -14.42 0.58 -5.03
CA TYR A 210 -15.19 0.85 -6.24
C TYR A 210 -14.54 0.23 -7.48
N HIS A 211 -13.24 0.48 -7.70
CA HIS A 211 -12.49 -0.11 -8.82
C HIS A 211 -12.40 -1.64 -8.73
N TYR A 212 -12.22 -2.19 -7.52
CA TYR A 212 -12.21 -3.63 -7.31
C TYR A 212 -13.56 -4.27 -7.66
N ILE A 213 -14.67 -3.72 -7.15
CA ILE A 213 -16.02 -4.22 -7.45
C ILE A 213 -16.33 -4.07 -8.95
N GLN A 214 -15.95 -2.95 -9.56
CA GLN A 214 -16.18 -2.72 -10.99
C GLN A 214 -15.35 -3.69 -11.85
N SER A 215 -14.11 -3.97 -11.48
CA SER A 215 -13.27 -4.94 -12.18
C SER A 215 -13.81 -6.36 -12.06
N VAL A 216 -14.28 -6.78 -10.88
CA VAL A 216 -14.93 -8.09 -10.68
C VAL A 216 -16.24 -8.20 -11.48
N ARG A 217 -17.06 -7.14 -11.52
CA ARG A 217 -18.30 -7.10 -12.31
C ARG A 217 -18.01 -7.14 -13.82
N LYS A 218 -16.97 -6.45 -14.29
CA LYS A 218 -16.55 -6.46 -15.70
C LYS A 218 -15.95 -7.82 -16.09
N SER A 219 -15.17 -8.46 -15.22
CA SER A 219 -14.66 -9.82 -15.43
C SER A 219 -15.77 -10.88 -15.44
N ARG A 220 -16.82 -10.73 -14.62
CA ARG A 220 -18.01 -11.60 -14.68
C ARG A 220 -18.81 -11.39 -15.96
N LYS A 221 -19.01 -10.13 -16.38
CA LYS A 221 -19.72 -9.82 -17.63
C LYS A 221 -18.96 -10.31 -18.86
N ASN A 222 -17.63 -10.19 -18.87
CA ASN A 222 -16.78 -10.69 -19.96
C ASN A 222 -16.69 -12.22 -19.98
N ARG A 223 -16.66 -12.92 -18.83
CA ARG A 223 -16.76 -14.39 -18.77
C ARG A 223 -18.13 -14.91 -19.20
N ALA A 224 -19.20 -14.22 -18.83
CA ALA A 224 -20.56 -14.57 -19.26
C ALA A 224 -20.76 -14.34 -20.76
N ALA A 225 -20.18 -13.26 -21.31
CA ALA A 225 -20.18 -13.00 -22.75
C ALA A 225 -19.34 -14.03 -23.52
N ALA A 226 -18.14 -14.37 -23.04
CA ALA A 226 -17.30 -15.40 -23.67
C ALA A 226 -17.97 -16.79 -23.65
N ALA A 227 -18.61 -17.17 -22.55
CA ALA A 227 -19.34 -18.43 -22.45
C ALA A 227 -20.58 -18.47 -23.37
N ALA A 228 -21.24 -17.33 -23.60
CA ALA A 228 -22.36 -17.23 -24.54
C ALA A 228 -21.91 -17.34 -26.01
N THR A 229 -20.74 -16.78 -26.35
CA THR A 229 -20.14 -16.90 -27.69
C THR A 229 -19.71 -18.33 -27.98
N ASP A 230 -18.98 -18.99 -27.06
CA ASP A 230 -18.56 -20.40 -27.23
C ASP A 230 -19.76 -21.34 -27.40
N THR A 231 -20.84 -21.11 -26.64
CA THR A 231 -22.06 -21.94 -26.75
C THR A 231 -22.78 -21.72 -28.08
N SER A 232 -22.81 -20.48 -28.59
CA SER A 232 -23.43 -20.19 -29.88
C SER A 232 -22.62 -20.74 -31.07
N GLU A 233 -21.30 -20.75 -30.97
CA GLU A 233 -20.39 -21.30 -31.99
C GLU A 233 -20.52 -22.83 -32.06
N LEU A 234 -20.56 -23.52 -30.90
CA LEU A 234 -20.78 -24.97 -30.83
C LEU A 234 -22.15 -25.42 -31.37
N VAL A 235 -23.19 -24.60 -31.20
CA VAL A 235 -24.55 -24.90 -31.72
C VAL A 235 -24.63 -24.68 -33.25
N LEU A 236 -23.91 -23.70 -33.79
CA LEU A 236 -23.83 -23.46 -35.24
C LEU A 236 -23.04 -24.56 -35.97
N ASP A 237 -21.94 -25.03 -35.39
CA ASP A 237 -21.14 -26.12 -35.96
C ASP A 237 -21.94 -27.44 -36.00
N GLN A 238 -22.70 -27.78 -34.97
CA GLN A 238 -23.56 -28.98 -35.00
C GLN A 238 -24.60 -28.95 -36.14
N ALA A 239 -25.17 -27.78 -36.44
CA ALA A 239 -26.13 -27.63 -37.53
C ALA A 239 -25.48 -27.82 -38.92
N LEU A 240 -24.19 -27.55 -39.07
CA LEU A 240 -23.42 -27.83 -40.29
C LEU A 240 -23.12 -29.33 -40.45
N PHE A 241 -22.85 -30.05 -39.36
CA PHE A 241 -22.60 -31.50 -39.38
C PHE A 241 -23.86 -32.34 -39.68
N ASP A 242 -25.05 -31.83 -39.35
CA ASP A 242 -26.31 -32.52 -39.64
C ASP A 242 -26.79 -32.33 -41.10
N GLN A 243 -26.33 -31.30 -41.80
CA GLN A 243 -26.64 -31.10 -43.23
C GLN A 243 -25.91 -32.10 -44.15
N ASP A 244 -24.68 -32.49 -43.80
CA ASP A 244 -23.84 -33.40 -44.60
C ASP A 244 -24.34 -34.87 -44.57
N LYS A 245 -25.14 -35.25 -43.56
CA LYS A 245 -25.72 -36.60 -43.47
C LYS A 245 -26.97 -36.82 -44.32
N SER A 246 -27.50 -35.77 -44.96
CA SER A 246 -28.71 -35.88 -45.80
C SER A 246 -28.44 -36.19 -47.27
N ASN A 247 -27.17 -36.27 -47.68
CA ASN A 247 -26.78 -36.42 -49.10
C ASN A 247 -26.03 -37.73 -49.37
N ASP A 248 -26.48 -38.86 -48.80
CA ASP A 248 -26.04 -40.20 -49.23
C ASP A 248 -26.98 -40.69 -50.35
N PRO A 249 -26.56 -40.69 -51.63
CA PRO A 249 -27.36 -41.21 -52.73
C PRO A 249 -27.30 -42.74 -52.72
N LYS A 250 -28.20 -43.37 -51.95
CA LYS A 250 -28.59 -44.77 -52.14
C LYS A 250 -30.07 -44.88 -52.45
N ASN A 251 -30.40 -44.56 -53.70
CA ASN A 251 -31.25 -45.37 -54.59
C ASN A 251 -31.24 -44.77 -56.00
#